data_AF-A0A5C3ML95-F1
#
_entry.id   AF-A0A5C3ML95-F1
#
_cell.length_a   1.000
_cell.length_b   1.000
_cell.length_c   1.000
_cell.angle_alpha   90.00
_cell.angle_beta   90.00
_cell.angle_gamma   90.00
#
_symmetry.space_group_name_H-M   'P 1'
#
loop_
_entity.id
_entity.type
_entity.pdbx_description
1 polymer ?
#
loop_
_entity_poly.entity_id
_entity_poly.type
_entity_poly.pdbx_seq_one_letter_code
_entity_poly.pdbx_strand_id
1 'polypeptide(L)'
;MSPNVNRLRVIALYKELHRLGRDYPDRSYDFNGRMRRMFEKNRHLTDPEDIEKAIQFGEYIKSETLALYSLKKYRALKRMYPSDDKH
;
A
#
# COMPACT_ATOMS: atom_id res chain seq x y z
N MET A 1 11.80 27.95 9.11
CA MET A 1 11.77 26.82 8.15
C MET A 1 11.29 25.59 8.89
N SER A 2 10.06 25.15 8.65
CA SER A 2 9.51 23.98 9.33
C SER A 2 10.39 22.76 9.02
N PRO A 3 10.85 22.00 10.04
CA PRO A 3 11.64 20.80 9.81
C PRO A 3 10.86 19.86 8.90
N ASN A 4 11.59 19.13 8.07
CA ASN A 4 11.18 18.36 6.90
C ASN A 4 10.06 17.30 7.17
N VAL A 5 8.86 17.72 7.59
CA VAL A 5 7.73 16.86 8.00
C VAL A 5 7.39 15.88 6.88
N ASN A 6 7.44 16.35 5.63
CA ASN A 6 7.17 15.54 4.46
C ASN A 6 8.21 14.44 4.27
N ARG A 7 9.50 14.69 4.55
CA ARG A 7 10.54 13.66 4.45
C ARG A 7 10.31 12.52 5.44
N LEU A 8 9.94 12.82 6.68
CA LEU A 8 9.64 11.79 7.68
C LEU A 8 8.40 10.97 7.28
N ARG A 9 7.33 11.64 6.83
CA ARG A 9 6.11 10.99 6.31
C ARG A 9 6.41 10.05 5.15
N VAL A 10 7.19 10.51 4.16
CA VAL A 10 7.60 9.72 2.99
C VAL A 10 8.42 8.49 3.39
N ILE A 11 9.37 8.62 4.32
CA ILE A 11 10.16 7.49 4.81
C ILE A 11 9.30 6.46 5.54
N ALA A 12 8.36 6.91 6.39
CA ALA A 12 7.44 6.03 7.09
C ALA A 12 6.57 5.26 6.08
N LEU A 13 5.96 5.97 5.14
CA LEU A 13 5.12 5.38 4.08
C LEU A 13 5.89 4.36 3.24
N TYR A 14 7.13 4.64 2.87
CA TYR A 14 8.00 3.70 2.15
C TYR A 14 8.20 2.40 2.93
N LYS A 15 8.52 2.48 4.23
CA LYS A 15 8.74 1.29 5.07
C LYS A 15 7.46 0.47 5.24
N GLU A 16 6.31 1.14 5.39
CA GLU A 16 5.02 0.48 5.50
C GLU A 16 4.65 -0.27 4.22
N LEU A 17 4.72 0.41 3.07
CA LEU A 17 4.46 -0.20 1.76
C LEU A 17 5.42 -1.35 1.47
N HIS A 18 6.72 -1.19 1.77
CA HIS A 18 7.70 -2.25 1.59
C HIS A 18 7.42 -3.48 2.48
N ARG A 19 6.93 -3.25 3.71
CA ARG A 19 6.49 -4.36 4.58
C ARG A 19 5.26 -5.05 4.01
N LEU A 20 4.26 -4.28 3.58
CA LEU A 20 3.06 -4.83 2.96
C LEU A 20 3.39 -5.63 1.70
N GLY A 21 4.31 -5.17 0.85
CA GLY A 21 4.71 -5.88 -0.35
C GLY A 21 5.31 -7.27 -0.13
N ARG A 22 5.85 -7.57 1.07
CA ARG A 22 6.35 -8.91 1.41
C ARG A 22 5.23 -9.94 1.57
N ASP A 23 4.07 -9.50 2.05
CA ASP A 23 2.92 -10.36 2.32
C ASP A 23 1.92 -10.39 1.15
N TYR A 24 2.27 -9.73 0.02
CA TYR A 24 1.36 -9.52 -1.10
C TYR A 24 0.88 -10.87 -1.66
N PRO A 25 -0.42 -11.03 -1.99
CA PRO A 25 -0.97 -12.36 -2.27
C PRO A 25 -0.37 -13.01 -3.52
N ASP A 26 0.04 -12.20 -4.48
CA ASP A 26 0.63 -12.61 -5.74
C ASP A 26 2.13 -12.32 -5.77
N ARG A 27 2.95 -13.39 -5.75
CA ARG A 27 4.41 -13.28 -5.78
C ARG A 27 4.94 -12.79 -7.14
N SER A 28 4.17 -12.92 -8.22
CA SER A 28 4.58 -12.52 -9.56
C SER A 28 4.40 -11.03 -9.83
N TYR A 29 3.63 -10.32 -8.99
CA TYR A 29 3.24 -8.93 -9.22
C TYR A 29 4.39 -7.90 -9.06
N ASP A 30 5.55 -8.30 -8.52
CA ASP A 30 6.70 -7.43 -8.22
C ASP A 30 6.29 -6.11 -7.52
N PHE A 31 5.53 -6.23 -6.42
CA PHE A 31 5.01 -5.06 -5.70
C PHE A 31 6.13 -4.12 -5.26
N ASN A 32 7.18 -4.66 -4.63
CA ASN A 32 8.29 -3.86 -4.10
C ASN A 32 9.10 -3.18 -5.21
N GLY A 33 9.31 -3.84 -6.36
CA GLY A 33 9.97 -3.22 -7.50
C GLY A 33 9.14 -2.10 -8.12
N ARG A 34 7.82 -2.27 -8.26
CA ARG A 34 6.91 -1.21 -8.73
C ARG A 34 6.89 -0.01 -7.79
N MET A 35 6.78 -0.28 -6.49
CA MET A 35 6.81 0.74 -5.44
C MET A 35 8.12 1.51 -5.49
N ARG A 36 9.27 0.82 -5.54
CA ARG A 36 10.58 1.46 -5.66
C ARG A 36 10.64 2.39 -6.87
N ARG A 37 10.24 1.91 -8.07
CA ARG A 37 10.20 2.73 -9.29
C ARG A 37 9.33 3.98 -9.13
N MET A 38 8.20 3.89 -8.42
CA MET A 38 7.34 5.04 -8.14
C MET A 38 8.05 6.10 -7.28
N PHE A 39 8.67 5.71 -6.17
CA PHE A 39 9.43 6.65 -5.33
C PHE A 39 10.65 7.22 -6.06
N GLU A 40 11.32 6.42 -6.90
CA GLU A 40 12.45 6.89 -7.70
C GLU A 40 12.04 7.96 -8.71
N LYS A 41 10.90 7.78 -9.41
CA LYS A 41 10.35 8.79 -10.34
C LYS A 41 10.03 10.12 -9.65
N ASN A 42 9.57 10.07 -8.39
CA ASN A 42 9.15 11.24 -7.62
C ASN A 42 10.25 11.87 -6.77
N ARG A 43 11.51 11.40 -6.86
CA ARG A 43 12.60 11.85 -5.96
C ARG A 43 12.98 13.33 -6.09
N HIS A 44 12.68 13.94 -7.25
CA HIS A 44 13.02 15.32 -7.57
C HIS A 44 11.83 16.28 -7.40
N LEU A 45 10.72 15.81 -6.84
CA LEU A 45 9.59 16.68 -6.52
C LEU A 45 10.01 17.71 -5.45
N THR A 46 9.85 18.99 -5.79
CA THR A 46 10.14 20.12 -4.91
C THR A 46 8.88 20.91 -4.55
N ASP A 47 7.85 20.83 -5.38
CA ASP A 47 6.59 21.51 -5.15
C ASP A 47 5.80 20.86 -3.99
N PRO A 48 5.37 21.63 -2.97
CA PRO A 48 4.66 21.09 -1.82
C PRO A 48 3.34 20.39 -2.17
N GLU A 49 2.59 20.89 -3.16
CA GLU A 49 1.31 20.28 -3.53
C GLU A 49 1.52 18.95 -4.22
N ASP A 50 2.51 18.86 -5.11
CA ASP A 50 2.84 17.61 -5.80
C ASP A 50 3.41 16.56 -4.85
N ILE A 51 4.16 16.97 -3.82
CA ILE A 51 4.61 16.07 -2.75
C ILE A 51 3.40 15.51 -1.99
N GLU A 52 2.42 16.35 -1.63
CA GLU A 52 1.24 15.89 -0.89
C GLU A 52 0.38 14.96 -1.75
N LYS A 53 0.19 15.26 -3.05
CA LYS A 53 -0.50 14.35 -4.00
C LYS A 53 0.21 13.00 -4.09
N ALA A 54 1.54 12.99 -4.16
CA ALA A 54 2.31 11.75 -4.20
C ALA A 54 2.20 10.94 -2.90
N ILE A 55 2.17 11.61 -1.74
CA ILE A 55 1.93 10.97 -0.44
C ILE A 55 0.52 10.36 -0.38
N GLN A 56 -0.51 11.12 -0.77
CA GLN A 56 -1.90 10.64 -0.82
C GLN A 56 -2.04 9.42 -1.73
N PHE A 57 -1.39 9.43 -2.89
CA PHE A 57 -1.38 8.28 -3.79
C PHE A 57 -0.74 7.04 -3.15
N GLY A 58 0.36 7.20 -2.40
CA GLY A 58 0.95 6.09 -1.66
C GLY A 58 0.08 5.56 -0.52
N GLU A 59 -0.63 6.42 0.21
CA GLU A 59 -1.62 6.02 1.24
C GLU A 59 -2.82 5.28 0.64
N TYR A 60 -3.25 5.68 -0.56
CA TYR A 60 -4.27 4.97 -1.32
C TYR A 60 -3.84 3.54 -1.66
N ILE A 61 -2.62 3.36 -2.20
CA ILE A 61 -2.05 2.03 -2.50
C ILE A 61 -2.00 1.16 -1.24
N LYS A 62 -1.60 1.73 -0.11
CA LYS A 62 -1.58 1.03 1.18
C LYS A 62 -2.97 0.55 1.58
N SER A 63 -3.97 1.42 1.49
CA SER A 63 -5.37 1.10 1.83
C SER A 63 -5.95 0.02 0.93
N GLU A 64 -5.69 0.10 -0.38
CA GLU A 64 -6.09 -0.92 -1.36
C GLU A 64 -5.43 -2.27 -1.07
N THR A 65 -4.13 -2.27 -0.75
CA THR A 65 -3.40 -3.50 -0.40
C THR A 65 -3.96 -4.16 0.87
N LEU A 66 -4.29 -3.38 1.90
CA LEU A 66 -4.93 -3.89 3.11
C LEU A 66 -6.35 -4.43 2.85
N ALA A 67 -7.10 -3.79 1.95
CA ALA A 67 -8.40 -4.27 1.53
C ALA A 67 -8.29 -5.63 0.80
N LEU A 68 -7.29 -5.81 -0.05
CA LEU A 68 -7.02 -7.09 -0.71
C LEU A 68 -6.71 -8.21 0.30
N TYR A 69 -5.95 -7.92 1.37
CA TYR A 69 -5.73 -8.88 2.45
C TYR A 69 -7.00 -9.26 3.19
N SER A 70 -7.82 -8.26 3.53
CA SER A 70 -9.11 -8.47 4.18
C SER A 70 -10.02 -9.34 3.32
N LEU A 71 -10.07 -9.07 2.01
CA LEU A 71 -10.86 -9.83 1.05
C LEU A 71 -10.36 -11.27 0.91
N LYS A 72 -9.05 -11.49 0.84
CA LYS A 72 -8.46 -12.83 0.81
C LYS A 72 -8.83 -13.63 2.07
N LYS A 73 -8.74 -13.01 3.25
CA LYS A 73 -9.13 -13.62 4.53
C LYS A 73 -10.62 -13.95 4.56
N TYR A 74 -11.48 -13.01 4.14
CA TYR A 74 -12.92 -13.23 4.04
C TYR A 74 -13.26 -14.41 3.11
N ARG A 75 -12.64 -14.47 1.92
CA ARG A 75 -12.83 -15.58 0.97
C ARG A 75 -12.36 -16.93 1.51
N ALA A 76 -11.34 -16.95 2.37
CA ALA A 76 -10.91 -18.18 3.03
C ALA A 76 -11.93 -18.62 4.08
N LEU A 77 -12.35 -17.70 4.97
CA LEU A 77 -13.38 -17.97 5.98
C LEU A 77 -14.68 -18.45 5.35
N LYS A 78 -15.20 -17.74 4.33
CA LYS A 78 -16.45 -18.11 3.63
C LYS A 78 -16.42 -19.54 3.04
N ARG A 79 -15.24 -20.07 2.69
CA ARG A 79 -15.12 -21.47 2.20
C ARG A 79 -15.14 -22.50 3.32
N MET A 80 -14.75 -22.11 4.53
CA MET A 80 -14.66 -23.02 5.69
C MET A 80 -16.01 -23.14 6.42
N TYR A 81 -16.85 -22.12 6.36
CA TYR A 81 -18.22 -22.20 6.86
C TYR A 81 -19.13 -22.69 5.72
N PRO A 82 -19.78 -23.87 5.84
CA PRO A 82 -20.90 -24.21 4.98
C PRO A 82 -21.95 -23.10 5.14
N SER A 83 -22.54 -22.64 4.04
CA SER A 83 -23.75 -21.82 4.15
C SER A 83 -24.78 -22.68 4.86
N ASP A 84 -25.14 -22.35 6.11
CA ASP A 84 -26.32 -22.89 6.79
C ASP A 84 -27.61 -22.32 6.15
N ASP A 85 -27.64 -22.20 4.82
CA ASP A 85 -28.86 -22.02 4.04
C ASP A 85 -29.51 -23.40 3.86
N LYS A 86 -29.95 -23.97 4.98
CA LYS A 86 -30.96 -25.03 4.97
C LYS A 86 -32.32 -24.35 4.81
N HIS A 87 -32.77 -24.27 3.55
CA HIS A 87 -34.20 -24.29 3.25
C HIS A 87 -34.74 -25.71 3.40
#